data_AF-A0AAV0HQ15-F1
#
_entry.id   AF-A0AAV0HQ15-F1
#
_cell.length_a   1.000
_cell.length_b   1.000
_cell.length_c   1.000
_cell.angle_alpha   90.00
_cell.angle_beta   90.00
_cell.angle_gamma   90.00
#
_symmetry.space_group_name_H-M   'P 1'
#
loop_
_entity.id
_entity.type
_entity.pdbx_description
1 polymer ?
#
loop_
_entity_poly.entity_id
_entity_poly.type
_entity_poly.pdbx_seq_one_letter_code
_entity_poly.pdbx_strand_id
1 'polypeptide(L)'
;MKLGLKLLQERSQVGSFWWPYISNLPEAYSVPIFFPGEDIKNLQYAPLLHQVNKRCRFLLEFEQLVKHVLSNVETSSSDHPFGGQAVDASSLGWAMSAVSSRAFRLHGGGSHGDIDIPMMLPLIDMCNHSFNPNARIVQEQGGNDDMLINVVAETAIEEDDPLVINYGCLNNDLFLLDYGFVVPSNPYDCIELRFDGALLDAASTAAGVSSPSFSSPAPWQKEILSQLKLDGEAPVLKVTIGGQEPVEGRLLAAVRVMLTSDREMVEKHDLSTLMSLSSDSDAPLGTATEVAALRTVLALCVIALGHFPTQMMEDESLLKKGVSSATSELAIQFRIQKKALIIDVMRDLTKRVQLLSSKSKDMASPPQG
;
A
#
# COMPACT_ATOMS: atom_id res chain seq x y z
N MET A 1 15.75 6.46 -8.77
CA MET A 1 16.28 6.98 -10.04
C MET A 1 17.74 6.65 -10.35
N LYS A 2 18.68 6.61 -9.39
CA LYS A 2 20.10 6.31 -9.67
C LYS A 2 20.31 5.05 -10.54
N LEU A 3 19.74 3.90 -10.12
CA LEU A 3 19.82 2.65 -10.89
C LEU A 3 19.10 2.75 -12.25
N GLY A 4 17.99 3.49 -12.32
CA GLY A 4 17.27 3.72 -13.59
C GLY A 4 18.10 4.54 -14.60
N LEU A 5 18.83 5.56 -14.14
CA LEU A 5 19.76 6.29 -15.01
C LEU A 5 20.92 5.38 -15.48
N LYS A 6 21.43 4.50 -14.61
CA LYS A 6 22.44 3.51 -15.02
C LYS A 6 21.89 2.56 -16.07
N LEU A 7 20.65 2.10 -15.90
CA LEU A 7 19.97 1.25 -16.89
C LEU A 7 19.82 1.97 -18.25
N LEU A 8 19.45 3.26 -18.25
CA LEU A 8 19.37 4.05 -19.49
C LEU A 8 20.74 4.24 -20.15
N GLN A 9 21.78 4.49 -19.36
CA GLN A 9 23.15 4.58 -19.86
C GLN A 9 23.56 3.27 -20.55
N GLU A 10 23.42 2.13 -19.88
CA GLU A 10 23.78 0.82 -20.44
C GLU A 10 22.94 0.49 -21.69
N ARG A 11 21.64 0.82 -21.67
CA ARG A 11 20.75 0.64 -22.82
C ARG A 11 21.18 1.47 -24.04
N SER A 12 21.76 2.65 -23.81
CA SER A 12 22.24 3.52 -24.89
C SER A 12 23.60 3.13 -25.45
N GLN A 13 24.36 2.29 -24.74
CA GLN A 13 25.73 1.94 -25.08
C GLN A 13 25.76 0.78 -26.09
N VAL A 14 26.36 1.04 -27.26
CA VAL A 14 26.63 -0.01 -28.25
C VAL A 14 27.60 -1.04 -27.67
N GLY A 15 27.20 -2.32 -27.71
CA GLY A 15 28.01 -3.41 -27.17
C GLY A 15 28.04 -3.46 -25.64
N SER A 16 27.04 -2.89 -24.95
CA SER A 16 26.91 -3.04 -23.48
C SER A 16 26.95 -4.51 -23.09
N PHE A 17 27.74 -4.82 -22.05
CA PHE A 17 27.77 -6.14 -21.41
C PHE A 17 26.38 -6.59 -20.95
N TRP A 18 25.55 -5.64 -20.51
CA TRP A 18 24.20 -5.91 -20.00
C TRP A 18 23.13 -5.98 -21.09
N TRP A 19 23.49 -5.79 -22.36
CA TRP A 19 22.53 -5.83 -23.47
C TRP A 19 21.67 -7.10 -23.49
N PRO A 20 22.20 -8.33 -23.28
CA PRO A 20 21.38 -9.55 -23.26
C PRO A 20 20.29 -9.52 -22.19
N TYR A 21 20.54 -8.88 -21.04
CA TYR A 21 19.52 -8.69 -20.00
C TYR A 21 18.54 -7.59 -20.41
N ILE A 22 19.06 -6.43 -20.81
CA ILE A 22 18.26 -5.24 -21.16
C ILE A 22 17.30 -5.54 -22.32
N SER A 23 17.73 -6.32 -23.31
CA SER A 23 16.88 -6.72 -24.45
C SER A 23 15.76 -7.70 -24.08
N ASN A 24 15.84 -8.35 -22.91
CA ASN A 24 14.79 -9.23 -22.39
C ASN A 24 13.87 -8.51 -21.39
N LEU A 25 14.14 -7.25 -21.04
CA LEU A 25 13.22 -6.46 -20.23
C LEU A 25 11.94 -6.12 -21.03
N PRO A 26 10.79 -5.98 -20.34
CA PRO A 26 9.57 -5.52 -20.98
C PRO A 26 9.75 -4.19 -21.72
N GLU A 27 9.24 -4.13 -22.95
CA GLU A 27 9.19 -2.89 -23.73
C GLU A 27 8.23 -1.86 -23.10
N ALA A 28 7.14 -2.36 -22.50
CA ALA A 28 6.12 -1.56 -21.82
C ALA A 28 5.74 -2.18 -20.47
N TYR A 29 5.26 -1.34 -19.56
CA TYR A 29 4.80 -1.72 -18.23
C TYR A 29 3.35 -1.28 -18.02
N SER A 30 2.60 -2.05 -17.25
CA SER A 30 1.21 -1.81 -16.88
C SER A 30 1.06 -0.96 -15.60
N VAL A 31 2.04 -0.11 -15.29
CA VAL A 31 1.94 0.83 -14.16
C VAL A 31 1.11 2.06 -14.55
N PRO A 32 0.36 2.68 -13.60
CA PRO A 32 -0.57 3.77 -13.91
C PRO A 32 0.03 4.98 -14.62
N ILE A 33 1.31 5.30 -14.45
CA ILE A 33 1.93 6.45 -15.15
C ILE A 33 1.88 6.33 -16.68
N PHE A 34 1.66 5.12 -17.22
CA PHE A 34 1.47 4.87 -18.65
C PHE A 34 0.02 4.69 -19.08
N PHE A 35 -0.94 4.80 -18.15
CA PHE A 35 -2.34 4.62 -18.48
C PHE A 35 -2.85 5.80 -19.31
N PRO A 36 -3.74 5.55 -20.28
CA PRO A 36 -4.54 6.61 -20.89
C PRO A 36 -5.30 7.41 -19.82
N GLY A 37 -5.57 8.69 -20.10
CA GLY A 37 -6.22 9.57 -19.13
C GLY A 37 -7.63 9.12 -18.71
N GLU A 38 -8.33 8.37 -19.56
CA GLU A 38 -9.61 7.72 -19.20
C GLU A 38 -9.43 6.56 -18.22
N ASP A 39 -8.37 5.77 -18.37
CA ASP A 39 -8.08 4.63 -17.50
C ASP A 39 -7.56 5.05 -16.14
N ILE A 40 -6.79 6.14 -16.08
CA ILE A 40 -6.48 6.82 -14.83
C ILE A 40 -7.76 7.16 -14.07
N LYS A 41 -8.74 7.80 -14.73
CA LYS A 41 -10.03 8.15 -14.09
C LYS A 41 -10.80 6.90 -13.65
N ASN A 42 -10.67 5.80 -14.38
CA ASN A 42 -11.31 4.53 -14.05
C ASN A 42 -10.77 3.89 -12.76
N LEU A 43 -9.61 4.29 -12.23
CA LEU A 43 -9.13 3.80 -10.94
C LEU A 43 -10.03 4.23 -9.76
N GLN A 44 -10.72 5.37 -9.90
CA GLN A 44 -11.75 5.85 -8.95
C GLN A 44 -11.33 5.90 -7.47
N TYR A 45 -10.03 6.04 -7.20
CA TYR A 45 -9.50 5.98 -5.84
C TYR A 45 -8.46 7.09 -5.62
N ALA A 46 -8.87 8.13 -4.91
CA ALA A 46 -8.13 9.38 -4.78
C ALA A 46 -6.69 9.22 -4.21
N PRO A 47 -6.42 8.37 -3.20
CA PRO A 47 -5.07 8.19 -2.68
C PRO A 47 -4.08 7.69 -3.74
N LEU A 48 -4.47 6.70 -4.55
CA LEU A 48 -3.66 6.21 -5.65
C LEU A 48 -3.46 7.29 -6.73
N LEU A 49 -4.53 7.98 -7.13
CA LEU A 49 -4.46 9.07 -8.11
C LEU A 49 -3.50 10.18 -7.70
N HIS A 50 -3.47 10.52 -6.40
CA HIS A 50 -2.51 11.48 -5.86
C HIS A 50 -1.06 11.00 -6.07
N GLN A 51 -0.77 9.73 -5.80
CA GLN A 51 0.56 9.15 -6.01
C GLN A 51 0.97 9.13 -7.48
N VAL A 52 0.06 8.76 -8.38
CA VAL A 52 0.31 8.79 -9.83
C VAL A 52 0.68 10.21 -10.29
N ASN A 53 -0.13 11.20 -9.92
CA ASN A 53 0.14 12.61 -10.25
C ASN A 53 1.48 13.10 -9.70
N LYS A 54 1.84 12.67 -8.49
CA LYS A 54 3.13 13.00 -7.88
C LYS A 54 4.30 12.40 -8.68
N ARG A 55 4.19 11.13 -9.12
CA ARG A 55 5.21 10.46 -9.95
C ARG A 55 5.34 11.12 -11.32
N CYS A 56 4.24 11.41 -12.00
CA CYS A 56 4.28 12.10 -13.30
C CYS A 56 4.96 13.47 -13.20
N ARG A 57 4.61 14.25 -12.16
CA ARG A 57 5.24 15.56 -11.92
C ARG A 57 6.74 15.42 -11.65
N PHE A 58 7.13 14.49 -10.79
CA PHE A 58 8.54 14.21 -10.52
C PHE A 58 9.30 13.87 -11.81
N LEU A 59 8.76 13.02 -12.67
CA LEU A 59 9.42 12.64 -13.94
C LEU A 59 9.62 13.85 -14.87
N LEU A 60 8.62 14.72 -14.98
CA LEU A 60 8.70 15.95 -15.78
C LEU A 60 9.73 16.94 -15.23
N GLU A 61 9.74 17.15 -13.91
CA GLU A 61 10.73 18.01 -13.25
C GLU A 61 12.15 17.43 -13.39
N PHE A 62 12.28 16.11 -13.25
CA PHE A 62 13.57 15.43 -13.35
C PHE A 62 14.11 15.43 -14.78
N GLU A 63 13.25 15.32 -15.79
CA GLU A 63 13.64 15.51 -17.20
C GLU A 63 14.29 16.89 -17.41
N GLN A 64 13.69 17.96 -16.89
CA GLN A 64 14.26 19.30 -17.03
C GLN A 64 15.63 19.41 -16.35
N LEU A 65 15.78 18.79 -15.17
CA LEU A 65 17.06 18.74 -14.48
C LEU A 65 18.12 18.00 -15.30
N VAL A 66 17.79 16.83 -15.86
CA VAL A 66 18.71 16.05 -16.70
C VAL A 66 19.12 16.85 -17.93
N LYS A 67 18.17 17.48 -18.63
CA LYS A 67 18.45 18.36 -19.78
C LYS A 67 19.35 19.52 -19.42
N HIS A 68 19.14 20.14 -18.26
CA HIS A 68 19.97 21.23 -17.78
C HIS A 68 21.40 20.78 -17.48
N VAL A 69 21.57 19.65 -16.79
CA VAL A 69 22.90 19.10 -16.47
C VAL A 69 23.67 18.71 -17.74
N LEU A 70 22.97 18.22 -18.76
CA LEU A 70 23.57 17.81 -20.03
C LEU A 70 23.73 18.96 -21.03
N SER A 71 23.31 20.19 -20.72
CA SER A 71 23.28 21.29 -21.71
C SER A 71 24.64 21.65 -22.30
N ASN A 72 25.72 21.37 -21.57
CA ASN A 72 27.10 21.68 -21.96
C ASN A 72 27.84 20.45 -22.51
N VAL A 73 27.17 19.31 -22.66
CA VAL A 73 27.75 18.09 -23.22
C VAL A 73 27.25 17.95 -24.66
N GLU A 74 28.17 18.01 -25.62
CA GLU A 74 27.80 17.83 -27.03
C GLU A 74 27.17 16.46 -27.26
N THR A 75 26.03 16.43 -27.94
CA THR A 75 25.27 15.19 -28.22
C THR A 75 26.07 14.17 -29.03
N SER A 76 26.98 14.63 -29.91
CA SER A 76 27.87 13.79 -30.71
C SER A 76 29.15 13.37 -29.99
N SER A 77 29.38 13.84 -28.77
CA SER A 77 30.57 13.48 -28.01
C SER A 77 30.51 12.03 -27.54
N SER A 78 31.65 11.33 -27.60
CA SER A 78 31.82 10.01 -26.97
C SER A 78 31.63 10.05 -25.46
N ASP A 79 31.76 11.24 -24.84
CA ASP A 79 31.60 11.43 -23.41
C ASP A 79 30.14 11.66 -23.01
N HIS A 80 29.20 11.72 -23.96
CA HIS A 80 27.79 11.86 -23.64
C HIS A 80 27.28 10.60 -22.92
N PRO A 81 26.78 10.70 -21.68
CA PRO A 81 26.50 9.54 -20.83
C PRO A 81 25.39 8.62 -21.37
N PHE A 82 24.59 9.12 -22.31
CA PHE A 82 23.52 8.39 -22.99
C PHE A 82 23.75 8.24 -24.50
N GLY A 83 24.99 8.38 -24.99
CA GLY A 83 25.33 8.21 -26.42
C GLY A 83 24.52 9.11 -27.37
N GLY A 84 24.27 10.35 -26.95
CA GLY A 84 23.46 11.32 -27.69
C GLY A 84 21.93 11.08 -27.67
N GLN A 85 21.44 10.02 -27.02
CA GLN A 85 20.01 9.76 -26.92
C GLN A 85 19.33 10.74 -25.95
N ALA A 86 18.11 11.17 -26.30
CA ALA A 86 17.30 12.03 -25.43
C ALA A 86 16.79 11.24 -24.21
N VAL A 87 16.93 11.84 -23.03
CA VAL A 87 16.36 11.33 -21.78
C VAL A 87 15.15 12.18 -21.42
N ASP A 88 13.98 11.77 -21.91
CA ASP A 88 12.68 12.39 -21.65
C ASP A 88 11.91 11.71 -20.51
N ALA A 89 10.77 12.28 -20.10
CA ALA A 89 9.92 11.69 -19.07
C ALA A 89 9.46 10.25 -19.39
N SER A 90 9.31 9.89 -20.67
CA SER A 90 8.93 8.54 -21.10
C SER A 90 10.03 7.52 -20.82
N SER A 91 11.27 7.81 -21.22
CA SER A 91 12.44 6.97 -20.95
C SER A 91 12.74 6.86 -19.45
N LEU A 92 12.61 7.97 -18.71
CA LEU A 92 12.74 7.99 -17.25
C LEU A 92 11.64 7.17 -16.58
N GLY A 93 10.39 7.26 -17.06
CA GLY A 93 9.27 6.46 -16.58
C GLY A 93 9.49 4.97 -16.84
N TRP A 94 10.00 4.61 -18.03
CA TRP A 94 10.30 3.21 -18.38
C TRP A 94 11.39 2.66 -17.45
N ALA A 95 12.49 3.41 -17.26
CA ALA A 95 13.58 3.00 -16.41
C ALA A 95 13.18 2.93 -14.93
N MET A 96 12.34 3.86 -14.46
CA MET A 96 11.78 3.82 -13.12
C MET A 96 10.93 2.57 -12.91
N SER A 97 10.08 2.23 -13.88
CA SER A 97 9.18 1.07 -13.84
C SER A 97 9.95 -0.26 -13.92
N ALA A 98 10.96 -0.34 -14.78
CA ALA A 98 11.86 -1.48 -14.84
C ALA A 98 12.55 -1.72 -13.50
N VAL A 99 13.09 -0.67 -12.89
CA VAL A 99 13.79 -0.78 -11.61
C VAL A 99 12.83 -1.07 -10.46
N SER A 100 11.67 -0.42 -10.37
CA SER A 100 10.72 -0.62 -9.26
C SER A 100 10.14 -2.03 -9.25
N SER A 101 9.90 -2.60 -10.44
CA SER A 101 9.28 -3.93 -10.57
C SER A 101 10.28 -5.09 -10.43
N ARG A 102 11.59 -4.85 -10.61
CA ARG A 102 12.59 -5.93 -10.76
C ARG A 102 13.83 -5.81 -9.88
N ALA A 103 14.02 -4.70 -9.17
CA ALA A 103 15.17 -4.55 -8.29
C ALA A 103 14.94 -5.17 -6.92
N PHE A 104 15.96 -5.86 -6.42
CA PHE A 104 16.03 -6.44 -5.09
C PHE A 104 16.93 -5.57 -4.20
N ARG A 105 16.62 -5.52 -2.89
CA ARG A 105 17.52 -4.95 -1.89
C ARG A 105 18.39 -6.07 -1.33
N LEU A 106 19.70 -5.96 -1.50
CA LEU A 106 20.66 -6.91 -0.99
C LEU A 106 21.72 -6.18 -0.17
N HIS A 107 22.30 -6.87 0.80
CA HIS A 107 23.34 -6.30 1.66
C HIS A 107 24.59 -6.03 0.81
N GLY A 108 25.11 -4.81 0.84
CA GLY A 108 26.37 -4.51 0.17
C GLY A 108 27.53 -5.25 0.85
N GLY A 109 28.24 -6.13 0.13
CA GLY A 109 29.54 -6.63 0.58
C GLY A 109 30.60 -5.52 0.48
N GLY A 110 31.35 -5.26 1.56
CA GLY A 110 32.51 -4.36 1.57
C GLY A 110 32.45 -3.15 2.53
N SER A 111 33.44 -2.25 2.41
CA SER A 111 33.74 -1.11 3.31
C SER A 111 32.68 0.00 3.41
N HIS A 112 31.48 -0.21 2.87
CA HIS A 112 30.37 0.75 2.87
C HIS A 112 29.30 0.50 3.95
N GLY A 113 29.52 -0.48 4.85
CA GLY A 113 28.62 -0.80 5.96
C GLY A 113 27.37 -1.59 5.52
N ASP A 114 26.49 -1.90 6.49
CA ASP A 114 25.21 -2.63 6.34
C ASP A 114 24.15 -1.85 5.53
N ILE A 115 24.52 -1.26 4.39
CA ILE A 115 23.60 -0.53 3.53
C ILE A 115 23.08 -1.48 2.46
N ASP A 116 21.76 -1.67 2.44
CA ASP A 116 21.06 -2.35 1.35
C ASP A 116 21.20 -1.56 0.05
N ILE A 117 21.71 -2.23 -1.00
CA ILE A 117 21.87 -1.64 -2.33
C ILE A 117 20.80 -2.23 -3.25
N PRO A 118 20.00 -1.39 -3.95
CA PRO A 118 19.08 -1.88 -4.97
C PRO A 118 19.86 -2.44 -6.17
N MET A 119 19.56 -3.67 -6.58
CA MET A 119 20.19 -4.37 -7.70
C MET A 119 19.15 -5.06 -8.58
N MET A 120 19.33 -4.97 -9.89
CA MET A 120 18.56 -5.79 -10.83
C MET A 120 19.30 -7.09 -11.07
N LEU A 121 18.60 -8.22 -10.91
CA LEU A 121 19.20 -9.56 -10.94
C LEU A 121 18.68 -10.33 -12.16
N PRO A 122 19.43 -10.36 -13.28
CA PRO A 122 19.00 -11.08 -14.46
C PRO A 122 18.62 -12.52 -14.16
N LEU A 123 17.59 -13.04 -14.83
CA LEU A 123 16.96 -14.35 -14.63
C LEU A 123 16.17 -14.47 -13.32
N ILE A 124 16.72 -14.02 -12.18
CA ILE A 124 16.02 -14.07 -10.89
C ILE A 124 14.78 -13.18 -10.91
N ASP A 125 14.89 -12.00 -11.51
CA ASP A 125 13.79 -11.03 -11.64
C ASP A 125 12.66 -11.46 -12.62
N MET A 126 12.74 -12.66 -13.19
CA MET A 126 11.67 -13.28 -13.99
C MET A 126 10.68 -14.10 -13.15
N CYS A 127 11.03 -14.41 -11.89
CA CYS A 127 10.17 -15.17 -11.00
C CYS A 127 8.98 -14.31 -10.56
N ASN A 128 7.75 -14.78 -10.79
CA ASN A 128 6.55 -14.02 -10.44
C ASN A 128 6.24 -14.01 -8.94
N HIS A 129 5.36 -13.11 -8.53
CA HIS A 129 4.90 -12.98 -7.14
C HIS A 129 3.93 -14.10 -6.72
N SER A 130 4.11 -14.62 -5.50
CA SER A 130 3.10 -15.33 -4.73
C SER A 130 3.23 -15.03 -3.24
N PHE A 131 2.12 -14.97 -2.51
CA PHE A 131 2.13 -14.97 -1.03
C PHE A 131 2.40 -16.36 -0.45
N ASN A 132 2.25 -17.41 -1.25
CA ASN A 132 2.65 -18.78 -0.95
C ASN A 132 3.79 -19.15 -1.92
N PRO A 133 5.01 -18.61 -1.72
CA PRO A 133 6.12 -18.88 -2.62
C PRO A 133 6.57 -20.34 -2.52
N ASN A 134 7.11 -20.87 -3.62
CA ASN A 134 7.79 -22.18 -3.64
C ASN A 134 9.32 -22.04 -3.72
N ALA A 135 9.82 -20.81 -3.79
CA ALA A 135 11.23 -20.49 -3.78
C ALA A 135 11.51 -19.19 -3.02
N ARG A 136 12.75 -19.05 -2.51
CA ARG A 136 13.24 -17.82 -1.89
C ARG A 136 14.59 -17.41 -2.45
N ILE A 137 14.88 -16.12 -2.36
CA ILE A 137 16.20 -15.57 -2.70
C ILE A 137 17.08 -15.64 -1.46
N VAL A 138 18.29 -16.15 -1.63
CA VAL A 138 19.32 -16.29 -0.59
C VAL A 138 20.57 -15.58 -1.05
N GLN A 139 21.06 -14.66 -0.22
CA GLN A 139 22.35 -14.04 -0.41
C GLN A 139 23.38 -14.80 0.42
N GLU A 140 24.37 -15.40 -0.22
CA GLU A 140 25.47 -16.08 0.45
C GLU A 140 26.67 -15.14 0.58
N GLN A 141 27.24 -15.05 1.79
CA GLN A 141 28.52 -14.39 2.00
C GLN A 141 29.63 -15.37 1.60
N GLY A 142 30.15 -15.21 0.39
CA GLY A 142 31.32 -15.95 -0.08
C GLY A 142 32.57 -15.57 0.70
N GLY A 143 33.46 -16.55 0.94
CA GLY A 143 34.75 -16.31 1.62
C GLY A 143 35.78 -15.51 0.80
N ASN A 144 35.48 -15.17 -0.46
CA ASN A 144 36.36 -14.50 -1.42
C ASN A 144 35.64 -13.35 -2.15
N ASP A 145 35.14 -12.31 -1.47
CA ASP A 145 34.54 -11.06 -2.04
C ASP A 145 33.42 -11.18 -3.10
N ASP A 146 33.11 -12.38 -3.60
CA ASP A 146 32.10 -12.66 -4.60
C ASP A 146 30.76 -12.87 -3.90
N MET A 147 29.86 -11.90 -4.08
CA MET A 147 28.48 -12.00 -3.62
C MET A 147 27.72 -12.99 -4.52
N LEU A 148 27.28 -14.10 -3.92
CA LEU A 148 26.46 -15.09 -4.60
C LEU A 148 24.99 -14.91 -4.20
N ILE A 149 24.10 -14.93 -5.19
CA ILE A 149 22.66 -14.81 -4.99
C ILE A 149 22.00 -16.03 -5.62
N ASN A 150 21.34 -16.81 -4.77
CA ASN A 150 20.74 -18.08 -5.12
C ASN A 150 19.21 -17.99 -5.03
N VAL A 151 18.52 -18.64 -5.97
CA VAL A 151 17.09 -18.93 -5.85
C VAL A 151 16.97 -20.38 -5.38
N VAL A 152 16.50 -20.56 -4.16
CA VAL A 152 16.42 -21.86 -3.50
C VAL A 152 14.96 -22.28 -3.41
N ALA A 153 14.63 -23.42 -3.99
CA ALA A 153 13.31 -24.02 -3.83
C ALA A 153 13.06 -24.38 -2.36
N GLU A 154 11.91 -23.99 -1.83
CA GLU A 154 11.48 -24.30 -0.46
C GLU A 154 10.58 -25.53 -0.41
N THR A 155 10.00 -25.90 -1.56
CA THR A 155 9.18 -27.09 -1.74
C THR A 155 9.59 -27.83 -3.01
N ALA A 156 9.11 -29.06 -3.20
CA ALA A 156 9.15 -29.67 -4.52
C ALA A 156 8.36 -28.80 -5.51
N ILE A 157 8.90 -28.63 -6.71
CA ILE A 157 8.26 -27.90 -7.83
C ILE A 157 8.15 -28.92 -8.96
N GLU A 158 6.92 -29.19 -9.41
CA GLU A 158 6.67 -30.16 -10.48
C GLU A 158 7.10 -29.60 -11.85
N GLU A 159 7.23 -30.47 -12.84
CA GLU A 159 7.44 -30.02 -14.22
C GLU A 159 6.27 -29.13 -14.65
N ASP A 160 6.57 -28.07 -15.40
CA ASP A 160 5.62 -27.03 -15.86
C ASP A 160 5.01 -26.13 -14.77
N ASP A 161 5.26 -26.37 -13.48
CA ASP A 161 4.86 -25.45 -12.42
C ASP A 161 5.72 -24.18 -12.38
N PRO A 162 5.10 -22.99 -12.22
CA PRO A 162 5.86 -21.75 -12.17
C PRO A 162 6.69 -21.65 -10.89
N LEU A 163 7.96 -21.25 -11.05
CA LEU A 163 8.77 -20.81 -9.92
C LEU A 163 8.29 -19.41 -9.50
N VAL A 164 7.83 -19.29 -8.25
CA VAL A 164 7.29 -18.06 -7.68
C VAL A 164 7.99 -17.69 -6.37
N ILE A 165 8.21 -16.40 -6.20
CA ILE A 165 8.83 -15.81 -5.01
C ILE A 165 7.88 -14.80 -4.36
N ASN A 166 8.13 -14.41 -3.12
CA ASN A 166 7.37 -13.35 -2.48
C ASN A 166 8.08 -12.00 -2.66
N TYR A 167 7.41 -11.04 -3.31
CA TYR A 167 7.92 -9.68 -3.52
C TYR A 167 7.84 -8.82 -2.26
N GLY A 168 7.12 -9.29 -1.24
CA GLY A 168 6.85 -8.61 0.01
C GLY A 168 5.37 -8.57 0.33
N CYS A 169 5.08 -8.26 1.59
CA CYS A 169 3.72 -8.09 2.13
C CYS A 169 3.14 -6.72 1.74
N LEU A 170 2.95 -6.49 0.43
CA LEU A 170 2.54 -5.20 -0.12
C LEU A 170 1.02 -5.13 -0.34
N ASN A 171 0.46 -3.92 -0.23
CA ASN A 171 -0.94 -3.66 -0.61
C ASN A 171 -1.08 -3.50 -2.14
N ASN A 172 -2.32 -3.49 -2.63
CA ASN A 172 -2.57 -3.34 -4.07
C ASN A 172 -2.24 -1.93 -4.60
N ASP A 173 -2.12 -0.91 -3.75
CA ASP A 173 -1.64 0.40 -4.20
C ASP A 173 -0.19 0.29 -4.68
N LEU A 174 0.65 -0.37 -3.88
CA LEU A 174 2.07 -0.58 -4.20
C LEU A 174 2.26 -1.58 -5.33
N PHE A 175 1.53 -2.71 -5.35
CA PHE A 175 1.62 -3.64 -6.48
C PHE A 175 1.25 -2.98 -7.81
N LEU A 176 0.18 -2.17 -7.84
CA LEU A 176 -0.19 -1.50 -9.06
C LEU A 176 0.80 -0.39 -9.44
N LEU A 177 1.24 0.42 -8.48
CA LEU A 177 2.16 1.53 -8.73
C LEU A 177 3.55 1.08 -9.17
N ASP A 178 4.09 0.03 -8.55
CA ASP A 178 5.50 -0.36 -8.69
C ASP A 178 5.71 -1.59 -9.58
N TYR A 179 4.70 -2.46 -9.68
CA TYR A 179 4.78 -3.72 -10.43
C TYR A 179 3.76 -3.86 -11.56
N GLY A 180 2.72 -3.01 -11.58
CA GLY A 180 1.74 -2.98 -12.68
C GLY A 180 0.73 -4.13 -12.65
N PHE A 181 0.42 -4.68 -11.48
CA PHE A 181 -0.65 -5.69 -11.33
C PHE A 181 -1.44 -5.50 -10.03
N VAL A 182 -2.57 -6.22 -9.92
CA VAL A 182 -3.43 -6.23 -8.74
C VAL A 182 -3.55 -7.68 -8.26
N VAL A 183 -3.38 -7.90 -6.95
CA VAL A 183 -3.54 -9.23 -6.35
C VAL A 183 -4.97 -9.39 -5.85
N PRO A 184 -5.73 -10.38 -6.35
CA PRO A 184 -7.06 -10.70 -5.83
C PRO A 184 -6.98 -11.16 -4.37
N SER A 185 -7.93 -10.71 -3.53
CA SER A 185 -8.03 -11.13 -2.13
C SER A 185 -6.71 -10.95 -1.35
N ASN A 186 -5.97 -9.88 -1.64
CA ASN A 186 -4.68 -9.60 -1.02
C ASN A 186 -4.85 -9.32 0.49
N PRO A 187 -4.27 -10.15 1.38
CA PRO A 187 -4.43 -10.01 2.83
C PRO A 187 -3.71 -8.78 3.41
N TYR A 188 -2.83 -8.16 2.64
CA TYR A 188 -2.13 -6.93 3.02
C TYR A 188 -2.77 -5.70 2.39
N ASP A 189 -3.87 -5.84 1.65
CA ASP A 189 -4.53 -4.70 1.03
C ASP A 189 -5.25 -3.84 2.06
N CYS A 190 -5.19 -2.53 1.87
CA CYS A 190 -5.80 -1.55 2.75
C CYS A 190 -6.37 -0.39 1.94
N ILE A 191 -7.34 0.33 2.51
CA ILE A 191 -7.69 1.68 2.06
C ILE A 191 -7.05 2.73 2.96
N GLU A 192 -6.71 3.85 2.36
CA GLU A 192 -6.18 5.03 3.02
C GLU A 192 -7.32 6.03 3.30
N LEU A 193 -7.40 6.47 4.55
CA LEU A 193 -8.25 7.54 5.01
C LEU A 193 -7.42 8.63 5.68
N ARG A 194 -7.96 9.85 5.70
CA ARG A 194 -7.43 10.93 6.52
C ARG A 194 -8.17 10.93 7.86
N PHE A 195 -7.41 10.90 8.95
CA PHE A 195 -7.92 11.20 10.28
C PHE A 195 -8.34 12.67 10.31
N ASP A 196 -9.64 12.89 10.33
CA ASP A 196 -10.26 14.20 10.24
C ASP A 196 -11.46 14.26 11.20
N GLY A 197 -11.46 15.26 12.09
CA GLY A 197 -12.47 15.38 13.14
C GLY A 197 -13.88 15.55 12.60
N ALA A 198 -14.07 16.31 11.51
CA ALA A 198 -15.39 16.52 10.91
C ALA A 198 -15.91 15.25 10.23
N LEU A 199 -15.04 14.50 9.55
CA LEU A 199 -15.37 13.20 8.99
C LEU A 199 -15.79 12.20 10.08
N LEU A 200 -15.07 12.18 11.20
CA LEU A 200 -15.38 11.30 12.34
C LEU A 200 -16.67 11.71 13.04
N ASP A 201 -16.93 13.00 13.21
CA ASP A 201 -18.21 13.51 13.73
C ASP A 201 -19.38 13.09 12.83
N ALA A 202 -19.23 13.21 11.50
CA ALA A 202 -20.23 12.78 10.53
C ALA A 202 -20.48 11.27 10.59
N ALA A 203 -19.43 10.46 10.63
CA ALA A 203 -19.52 9.01 10.74
C ALA A 203 -20.21 8.59 12.05
N SER A 204 -19.82 9.20 13.17
CA SER A 204 -20.37 8.90 14.48
C SER A 204 -21.85 9.30 14.59
N THR A 205 -22.23 10.42 13.99
CA THR A 205 -23.63 10.86 13.88
C THR A 205 -24.45 9.87 13.05
N ALA A 206 -23.95 9.44 11.89
CA ALA A 206 -24.59 8.43 11.06
C ALA A 206 -24.73 7.07 11.76
N ALA A 207 -23.79 6.75 12.65
CA ALA A 207 -23.80 5.55 13.48
C ALA A 207 -24.77 5.62 14.68
N GLY A 208 -25.41 6.77 14.92
CA GLY A 208 -26.31 6.98 16.06
C GLY A 208 -25.59 7.00 17.42
N VAL A 209 -24.30 7.33 17.44
CA VAL A 209 -23.49 7.44 18.65
C VAL A 209 -23.63 8.84 19.23
N SER A 210 -23.93 8.96 20.53
CA SER A 210 -24.23 10.23 21.21
C SER A 210 -23.09 11.24 21.11
N SER A 211 -23.43 12.46 20.67
CA SER A 211 -22.68 13.72 20.61
C SER A 211 -21.16 13.68 20.89
N PRO A 212 -20.36 12.97 20.08
CA PRO A 212 -18.92 13.08 20.22
C PRO A 212 -18.44 14.38 19.60
N SER A 213 -17.32 14.89 20.10
CA SER A 213 -16.68 16.09 19.57
C SER A 213 -15.29 15.74 19.06
N PHE A 214 -15.24 14.91 18.01
CA PHE A 214 -13.99 14.56 17.33
C PHE A 214 -13.29 15.80 16.79
N SER A 215 -14.06 16.82 16.38
CA SER A 215 -13.54 18.13 15.98
C SER A 215 -13.05 19.02 17.14
N SER A 216 -13.45 18.76 18.39
CA SER A 216 -13.01 19.53 19.57
C SER A 216 -12.59 18.64 20.74
N PRO A 217 -11.47 17.89 20.62
CA PRO A 217 -10.98 17.04 21.69
C PRO A 217 -10.61 17.82 22.96
N ALA A 218 -10.91 17.22 24.12
CA ALA A 218 -10.46 17.72 25.42
C ALA A 218 -8.92 17.72 25.49
N PRO A 219 -8.30 18.57 26.35
CA PRO A 219 -6.84 18.65 26.45
C PRO A 219 -6.15 17.29 26.68
N TRP A 220 -6.69 16.45 27.55
CA TRP A 220 -6.15 15.12 27.82
C TRP A 220 -6.32 14.15 26.63
N GLN A 221 -7.40 14.28 25.85
CA GLN A 221 -7.57 13.50 24.62
C GLN A 221 -6.54 13.91 23.56
N LYS A 222 -6.23 15.21 23.45
CA LYS A 222 -5.17 15.71 22.56
C LYS A 222 -3.78 15.17 22.94
N GLU A 223 -3.50 15.02 24.24
CA GLU A 223 -2.26 14.39 24.71
C GLU A 223 -2.13 12.95 24.17
N ILE A 224 -3.21 12.16 24.24
CA ILE A 224 -3.23 10.80 23.69
C ILE A 224 -3.16 10.80 22.15
N LEU A 225 -3.89 11.69 21.46
CA LEU A 225 -3.81 11.82 20.00
C LEU A 225 -2.39 12.20 19.54
N SER A 226 -1.68 13.03 20.31
CA SER A 226 -0.28 13.38 20.04
C SER A 226 0.65 12.16 20.22
N GLN A 227 0.42 11.32 21.24
CA GLN A 227 1.14 10.05 21.40
C GLN A 227 0.87 9.09 20.23
N LEU A 228 -0.35 9.10 19.68
CA LEU A 228 -0.73 8.38 18.45
C LEU A 228 -0.21 9.06 17.17
N LYS A 229 0.47 10.20 17.25
CA LYS A 229 0.90 11.02 16.09
C LYS A 229 -0.27 11.44 15.18
N LEU A 230 -1.46 11.59 15.74
CA LEU A 230 -2.67 12.07 15.06
C LEU A 230 -2.99 13.53 15.39
N ASP A 231 -2.23 14.14 16.30
CA ASP A 231 -2.24 15.57 16.64
C ASP A 231 -0.81 16.03 16.99
N GLY A 232 -0.59 17.33 17.19
CA GLY A 232 0.69 17.88 17.63
C GLY A 232 1.64 18.28 16.49
N GLU A 233 2.95 18.21 16.74
CA GLU A 233 3.97 18.61 15.75
C GLU A 233 4.17 17.51 14.69
N ALA A 234 4.10 17.91 13.41
CA ALA A 234 4.24 17.01 12.25
C ALA A 234 3.36 15.74 12.32
N PRO A 235 2.02 15.87 12.43
CA PRO A 235 1.13 14.73 12.61
C PRO A 235 1.06 13.85 11.35
N VAL A 236 0.95 12.54 11.55
CA VAL A 236 0.72 11.54 10.49
C VAL A 236 -0.76 11.19 10.47
N LEU A 237 -1.55 12.08 9.84
CA LEU A 237 -3.01 11.97 9.75
C LEU A 237 -3.49 10.87 8.80
N LYS A 238 -2.60 10.24 8.05
CA LYS A 238 -2.94 9.07 7.23
C LYS A 238 -3.25 7.91 8.17
N VAL A 239 -4.44 7.29 8.02
CA VAL A 239 -4.82 6.05 8.70
C VAL A 239 -5.39 5.03 7.72
N THR A 240 -5.46 3.76 8.09
CA THR A 240 -5.94 2.69 7.19
C THR A 240 -7.08 1.86 7.75
N ILE A 241 -7.88 1.32 6.82
CA ILE A 241 -8.87 0.27 7.05
C ILE A 241 -8.47 -0.94 6.19
N GLY A 242 -8.47 -2.13 6.78
CA GLY A 242 -7.89 -3.33 6.19
C GLY A 242 -6.38 -3.46 6.38
N GLY A 243 -5.82 -4.53 5.81
CA GLY A 243 -4.48 -5.01 6.04
C GLY A 243 -4.50 -6.26 6.93
N GLN A 244 -3.43 -6.50 7.67
CA GLN A 244 -3.35 -7.62 8.62
C GLN A 244 -4.40 -7.53 9.73
N GLU A 245 -4.78 -6.31 10.09
CA GLU A 245 -5.86 -6.02 11.02
C GLU A 245 -7.00 -5.30 10.29
N PRO A 246 -8.27 -5.53 10.64
CA PRO A 246 -9.41 -4.87 9.99
C PRO A 246 -9.38 -3.34 10.11
N VAL A 247 -8.80 -2.80 11.18
CA VAL A 247 -8.70 -1.37 11.46
C VAL A 247 -7.31 -1.07 11.98
N GLU A 248 -6.67 -0.01 11.46
CA GLU A 248 -5.39 0.42 12.01
C GLU A 248 -5.52 0.79 13.49
N GLY A 249 -4.63 0.27 14.33
CA GLY A 249 -4.71 0.46 15.78
C GLY A 249 -4.73 1.93 16.22
N ARG A 250 -4.05 2.84 15.51
CA ARG A 250 -4.07 4.27 15.85
C ARG A 250 -5.46 4.87 15.68
N LEU A 251 -6.15 4.52 14.60
CA LEU A 251 -7.53 4.95 14.36
C LEU A 251 -8.45 4.38 15.44
N LEU A 252 -8.31 3.09 15.76
CA LEU A 252 -9.12 2.43 16.78
C LEU A 252 -8.95 3.07 18.16
N ALA A 253 -7.70 3.27 18.60
CA ALA A 253 -7.38 3.91 19.87
C ALA A 253 -7.93 5.33 19.94
N ALA A 254 -7.73 6.12 18.88
CA ALA A 254 -8.26 7.47 18.80
C ALA A 254 -9.78 7.48 18.92
N VAL A 255 -10.50 6.62 18.19
CA VAL A 255 -11.96 6.56 18.26
C VAL A 255 -12.44 6.16 19.65
N ARG A 256 -11.81 5.15 20.27
CA ARG A 256 -12.10 4.73 21.66
C ARG A 256 -11.95 5.89 22.65
N VAL A 257 -10.81 6.59 22.61
CA VAL A 257 -10.48 7.71 23.52
C VAL A 257 -11.42 8.90 23.32
N MET A 258 -11.79 9.18 22.07
CA MET A 258 -12.67 10.29 21.73
C MET A 258 -14.13 10.07 22.14
N LEU A 259 -14.54 8.80 22.31
CA LEU A 259 -15.91 8.42 22.68
C LEU A 259 -16.12 8.24 24.20
N THR A 260 -15.07 8.30 25.02
CA THR A 260 -15.18 8.22 26.48
C THR A 260 -14.90 9.57 27.16
N SER A 261 -15.54 9.78 28.30
CA SER A 261 -15.22 10.88 29.23
C SER A 261 -14.40 10.41 30.45
N ASP A 262 -14.18 9.10 30.60
CA ASP A 262 -13.47 8.50 31.73
C ASP A 262 -11.95 8.48 31.47
N ARG A 263 -11.29 9.57 31.84
CA ARG A 263 -9.84 9.72 31.75
C ARG A 263 -9.10 8.66 32.58
N GLU A 264 -9.56 8.38 33.80
CA GLU A 264 -8.87 7.44 34.71
C GLU A 264 -8.89 6.02 34.14
N MET A 265 -9.97 5.63 33.46
CA MET A 265 -10.04 4.34 32.77
C MET A 265 -9.04 4.27 31.61
N VAL A 266 -8.90 5.34 30.80
CA VAL A 266 -7.91 5.39 29.72
C VAL A 266 -6.49 5.27 30.26
N GLU A 267 -6.17 5.99 31.35
CA GLU A 267 -4.83 5.99 31.97
C GLU A 267 -4.42 4.64 32.59
N LYS A 268 -5.38 3.73 32.84
CA LYS A 268 -5.09 2.35 33.32
C LYS A 268 -4.58 1.42 32.23
N HIS A 269 -4.75 1.79 30.96
CA HIS A 269 -4.36 0.95 29.83
C HIS A 269 -3.16 1.56 29.11
N ASP A 270 -2.26 0.68 28.65
CA ASP A 270 -1.23 1.10 27.73
C ASP A 270 -1.82 1.36 26.32
N LEU A 271 -1.08 2.13 25.53
CA LEU A 271 -1.49 2.53 24.20
C LEU A 271 -1.65 1.32 23.26
N SER A 272 -0.83 0.28 23.42
CA SER A 272 -0.95 -0.98 22.68
C SER A 272 -2.30 -1.66 22.90
N THR A 273 -2.80 -1.70 24.13
CA THR A 273 -4.10 -2.27 24.47
C THR A 273 -5.21 -1.49 23.77
N LEU A 274 -5.15 -0.16 23.82
CA LEU A 274 -6.10 0.72 23.15
C LEU A 274 -6.02 0.64 21.62
N MET A 275 -4.88 0.23 21.06
CA MET A 275 -4.69 0.01 19.63
C MET A 275 -5.10 -1.39 19.17
N SER A 276 -5.19 -2.35 20.08
CA SER A 276 -5.48 -3.74 19.73
C SER A 276 -6.97 -3.96 19.46
N LEU A 277 -7.27 -4.66 18.36
CA LEU A 277 -8.59 -5.21 18.09
C LEU A 277 -8.64 -6.66 18.63
N SER A 278 -8.36 -6.84 19.92
CA SER A 278 -8.23 -8.17 20.53
C SER A 278 -9.50 -9.02 20.42
N SER A 279 -9.33 -10.34 20.54
CA SER A 279 -10.39 -11.33 20.33
C SER A 279 -11.54 -11.17 21.32
N ASP A 280 -12.76 -11.11 20.78
CA ASP A 280 -14.12 -11.38 21.31
C ASP A 280 -14.55 -10.91 22.71
N SER A 281 -13.67 -10.50 23.62
CA SER A 281 -14.01 -10.16 25.02
C SER A 281 -13.25 -8.98 25.61
N ASP A 282 -12.23 -8.45 24.95
CA ASP A 282 -11.53 -7.26 25.46
C ASP A 282 -12.22 -5.99 24.95
N ALA A 283 -12.91 -5.31 25.85
CA ALA A 283 -13.43 -3.97 25.64
C ALA A 283 -12.73 -3.07 26.67
N PRO A 284 -11.52 -2.56 26.38
CA PRO A 284 -10.67 -1.94 27.41
C PRO A 284 -11.33 -0.74 28.07
N LEU A 285 -12.15 0.00 27.32
CA LEU A 285 -12.91 1.14 27.82
C LEU A 285 -14.40 0.81 28.04
N GLY A 286 -14.72 -0.46 28.21
CA GLY A 286 -16.07 -0.98 28.39
C GLY A 286 -16.82 -1.26 27.08
N THR A 287 -17.77 -2.21 27.14
CA THR A 287 -18.53 -2.70 25.99
C THR A 287 -19.30 -1.61 25.25
N ALA A 288 -19.83 -0.61 25.95
CA ALA A 288 -20.56 0.49 25.33
C ALA A 288 -19.66 1.35 24.44
N THR A 289 -18.48 1.73 24.95
CA THR A 289 -17.46 2.47 24.20
C THR A 289 -16.97 1.68 23.00
N GLU A 290 -16.74 0.38 23.19
CA GLU A 290 -16.27 -0.51 22.13
C GLU A 290 -17.29 -0.63 20.99
N VAL A 291 -18.56 -0.89 21.33
CA VAL A 291 -19.64 -0.95 20.34
C VAL A 291 -19.80 0.39 19.62
N ALA A 292 -19.70 1.52 20.32
CA ALA A 292 -19.75 2.83 19.72
C ALA A 292 -18.57 3.07 18.76
N ALA A 293 -17.35 2.71 19.16
CA ALA A 293 -16.16 2.84 18.34
C ALA A 293 -16.25 2.02 17.03
N LEU A 294 -16.62 0.74 17.14
CA LEU A 294 -16.77 -0.12 15.97
C LEU A 294 -17.91 0.36 15.05
N ARG A 295 -19.00 0.89 15.59
CA ARG A 295 -20.08 1.49 14.78
C ARG A 295 -19.63 2.76 14.06
N THR A 296 -18.83 3.60 14.70
CA THR A 296 -18.23 4.78 14.05
C THR A 296 -17.29 4.37 12.92
N VAL A 297 -16.46 3.35 13.11
CA VAL A 297 -15.60 2.83 12.04
C VAL A 297 -16.40 2.17 10.91
N LEU A 298 -17.49 1.45 11.23
CA LEU A 298 -18.43 0.95 10.22
C LEU A 298 -19.03 2.08 9.37
N ALA A 299 -19.44 3.18 9.99
CA ALA A 299 -19.94 4.34 9.27
C ALA A 299 -18.86 5.01 8.41
N LEU A 300 -17.61 5.05 8.87
CA LEU A 300 -16.47 5.48 8.03
C LEU A 300 -16.32 4.59 6.79
N CYS A 301 -16.45 3.26 6.95
CA CYS A 301 -16.41 2.33 5.82
C CYS A 301 -17.51 2.62 4.81
N VAL A 302 -18.74 2.89 5.27
CA VAL A 302 -19.87 3.27 4.41
C VAL A 302 -19.58 4.56 3.64
N ILE A 303 -19.04 5.58 4.32
CA ILE A 303 -18.66 6.85 3.68
C ILE A 303 -17.55 6.61 2.65
N ALA A 304 -16.53 5.82 2.99
CA ALA A 304 -15.42 5.49 2.10
C ALA A 304 -15.91 4.75 0.85
N LEU A 305 -16.82 3.79 1.01
CA LEU A 305 -17.45 3.08 -0.11
C LEU A 305 -18.27 4.02 -0.99
N GLY A 306 -18.98 4.97 -0.39
CA GLY A 306 -19.77 5.99 -1.09
C GLY A 306 -18.96 6.98 -1.92
N HIS A 307 -17.65 7.09 -1.72
CA HIS A 307 -16.77 7.89 -2.57
C HIS A 307 -16.43 7.22 -3.92
N PHE A 308 -16.70 5.92 -4.08
CA PHE A 308 -16.56 5.26 -5.37
C PHE A 308 -17.78 5.61 -6.26
N PRO A 309 -17.57 6.18 -7.45
CA PRO A 309 -18.67 6.55 -8.34
C PRO A 309 -19.51 5.37 -8.84
N THR A 310 -18.93 4.16 -8.93
CA THR A 310 -19.63 2.95 -9.37
C THR A 310 -19.82 1.96 -8.24
N GLN A 311 -20.83 1.10 -8.36
CA GLN A 311 -21.06 0.00 -7.43
C GLN A 311 -20.21 -1.24 -7.78
N MET A 312 -20.10 -2.18 -6.84
CA MET A 312 -19.32 -3.41 -7.06
C MET A 312 -19.92 -4.29 -8.16
N MET A 313 -21.24 -4.49 -8.14
CA MET A 313 -21.94 -5.30 -9.16
C MET A 313 -21.85 -4.71 -10.57
N GLU A 314 -21.82 -3.39 -10.69
CA GLU A 314 -21.64 -2.70 -11.98
C GLU A 314 -20.26 -3.01 -12.56
N ASP A 315 -19.23 -2.92 -11.73
CA ASP A 315 -17.86 -3.20 -12.14
C ASP A 315 -17.62 -4.66 -12.52
N GLU A 316 -18.16 -5.59 -11.75
CA GLU A 316 -18.12 -7.02 -12.10
C GLU A 316 -18.82 -7.31 -13.43
N SER A 317 -19.94 -6.61 -13.69
CA SER A 317 -20.65 -6.69 -14.97
C SER A 317 -19.82 -6.13 -16.13
N LEU A 318 -19.09 -5.03 -15.91
CA LEU A 318 -18.18 -4.45 -16.90
C LEU A 318 -17.06 -5.44 -17.26
N LEU A 319 -16.43 -6.07 -16.27
CA LEU A 319 -15.40 -7.09 -16.53
C LEU A 319 -15.97 -8.28 -17.32
N LYS A 320 -17.15 -8.79 -16.93
CA LYS A 320 -17.80 -9.93 -17.62
C LYS A 320 -18.18 -9.63 -19.07
N LYS A 321 -18.53 -8.39 -19.38
CA LYS A 321 -18.88 -7.96 -20.76
C LYS A 321 -17.67 -7.83 -21.68
N GLY A 322 -16.46 -7.88 -21.13
CA GLY A 322 -15.22 -7.64 -21.84
C GLY A 322 -14.90 -6.15 -21.88
N VAL A 323 -13.65 -5.82 -21.58
CA VAL A 323 -13.11 -4.45 -21.57
C VAL A 323 -12.12 -4.32 -22.72
N SER A 324 -12.10 -3.16 -23.39
CA SER A 324 -11.35 -2.96 -24.63
C SER A 324 -9.83 -2.90 -24.46
N SER A 325 -9.33 -2.52 -23.28
CA SER A 325 -7.89 -2.41 -23.00
C SER A 325 -7.52 -3.11 -21.69
N ALA A 326 -6.30 -3.65 -21.65
CA ALA A 326 -5.74 -4.28 -20.45
C ALA A 326 -5.59 -3.27 -19.29
N THR A 327 -5.32 -1.99 -19.58
CA THR A 327 -5.22 -0.94 -18.58
C THR A 327 -6.57 -0.57 -17.98
N SER A 328 -7.63 -0.53 -18.80
CA SER A 328 -9.01 -0.38 -18.31
C SER A 328 -9.42 -1.56 -17.43
N GLU A 329 -9.12 -2.79 -17.87
CA GLU A 329 -9.40 -4.00 -17.09
C GLU A 329 -8.71 -3.94 -15.73
N LEU A 330 -7.41 -3.62 -15.71
CA LEU A 330 -6.63 -3.53 -14.48
C LEU A 330 -7.14 -2.43 -13.54
N ALA A 331 -7.57 -1.28 -14.08
CA ALA A 331 -8.18 -0.21 -13.29
C ALA A 331 -9.50 -0.62 -12.64
N ILE A 332 -10.34 -1.39 -13.37
CA ILE A 332 -11.60 -1.92 -12.84
C ILE A 332 -11.33 -3.00 -11.78
N GLN A 333 -10.40 -3.92 -12.04
CA GLN A 333 -9.99 -4.93 -11.06
C GLN A 333 -9.50 -4.28 -9.76
N PHE A 334 -8.66 -3.24 -9.86
CA PHE A 334 -8.17 -2.48 -8.71
C PHE A 334 -9.31 -1.95 -7.84
N ARG A 335 -10.25 -1.19 -8.43
CA ARG A 335 -11.36 -0.60 -7.64
C ARG A 335 -12.34 -1.64 -7.10
N ILE A 336 -12.50 -2.78 -7.78
CA ILE A 336 -13.25 -3.93 -7.23
C ILE A 336 -12.57 -4.43 -5.97
N GLN A 337 -11.26 -4.68 -5.99
CA GLN A 337 -10.54 -5.17 -4.81
C GLN A 337 -10.66 -4.19 -3.64
N LYS A 338 -10.56 -2.88 -3.89
CA LYS A 338 -10.77 -1.86 -2.84
C LYS A 338 -12.17 -1.89 -2.23
N LYS A 339 -13.21 -2.02 -3.06
CA LYS A 339 -14.58 -2.12 -2.58
C LYS A 339 -14.84 -3.42 -1.82
N ALA A 340 -14.35 -4.54 -2.32
CA ALA A 340 -14.45 -5.85 -1.68
C ALA A 340 -13.81 -5.83 -0.30
N LEU A 341 -12.60 -5.28 -0.18
CA LEU A 341 -11.91 -5.09 1.10
C LEU A 341 -12.76 -4.31 2.11
N ILE A 342 -13.33 -3.16 1.71
CA ILE A 342 -14.18 -2.36 2.62
C ILE A 342 -15.38 -3.18 3.09
N ILE A 343 -16.03 -3.91 2.19
CA ILE A 343 -17.19 -4.76 2.50
C ILE A 343 -16.81 -5.88 3.46
N ASP A 344 -15.66 -6.50 3.28
CA ASP A 344 -15.18 -7.58 4.14
C ASP A 344 -14.86 -7.08 5.55
N VAL A 345 -14.21 -5.91 5.68
CA VAL A 345 -14.01 -5.26 6.97
C VAL A 345 -15.35 -4.92 7.62
N MET A 346 -16.30 -4.37 6.87
CA MET A 346 -17.64 -4.07 7.40
C MET A 346 -18.34 -5.34 7.93
N ARG A 347 -18.20 -6.47 7.23
CA ARG A 347 -18.76 -7.75 7.66
C ARG A 347 -18.11 -8.24 8.97
N ASP A 348 -16.79 -8.12 9.09
CA ASP A 348 -16.05 -8.49 10.29
C ASP A 348 -16.47 -7.63 11.50
N LEU A 349 -16.43 -6.30 11.35
CA LEU A 349 -16.80 -5.38 12.42
C LEU A 349 -18.27 -5.53 12.83
N THR A 350 -19.18 -5.82 11.90
CA THR A 350 -20.59 -6.08 12.20
C THR A 350 -20.76 -7.32 13.07
N LYS A 351 -20.05 -8.42 12.78
CA LYS A 351 -20.07 -9.64 13.60
C LYS A 351 -19.57 -9.36 15.02
N ARG A 352 -18.49 -8.59 15.16
CA ARG A 352 -17.94 -8.19 16.47
C ARG A 352 -18.93 -7.36 17.29
N VAL A 353 -19.58 -6.37 16.66
CA VAL A 353 -20.61 -5.56 17.32
C VAL A 353 -21.78 -6.43 17.80
N GLN A 354 -22.21 -7.41 17.01
CA GLN A 354 -23.28 -8.35 17.39
C GLN A 354 -22.88 -9.21 18.59
N LEU A 355 -21.66 -9.74 18.60
CA LEU A 355 -21.13 -10.54 19.70
C LEU A 355 -21.02 -9.76 21.02
N LEU A 356 -20.52 -8.52 20.95
CA LEU A 356 -20.44 -7.64 22.12
C LEU A 356 -21.83 -7.27 22.66
N SER A 357 -22.79 -7.07 21.75
CA SER A 357 -24.17 -6.72 22.10
C SER A 357 -24.95 -7.88 22.73
N SER A 358 -24.70 -9.14 22.32
CA SER A 358 -25.35 -10.31 22.93
C SER A 358 -24.83 -10.58 24.33
N LYS A 359 -23.51 -10.54 24.54
CA LYS A 359 -22.88 -10.73 25.87
C LYS A 359 -23.38 -9.72 26.91
N SER A 360 -23.58 -8.47 26.51
CA SER A 360 -24.15 -7.44 27.38
C SER A 360 -25.56 -7.78 27.88
N LYS A 361 -26.38 -8.42 27.03
CA LYS A 361 -27.74 -8.87 27.40
C LYS A 361 -27.71 -10.09 28.34
N ASP A 362 -26.79 -11.02 28.12
CA ASP A 362 -26.65 -12.20 28.96
C ASP A 362 -26.18 -11.85 30.38
N MET A 363 -25.28 -10.86 30.53
CA MET A 363 -24.85 -10.35 31.84
C MET A 363 -25.91 -9.52 32.58
N ALA A 364 -26.92 -8.99 31.86
CA ALA A 364 -28.03 -8.22 32.43
C ALA A 364 -29.21 -9.10 32.87
N SER A 365 -29.15 -10.42 32.64
CA SER A 365 -30.20 -11.37 33.04
C SER A 365 -29.96 -11.82 34.50
N PRO A 366 -30.95 -11.73 35.41
CA PRO A 366 -30.76 -12.17 36.79
C PRO A 366 -30.53 -13.69 36.84
N PRO A 367 -29.75 -14.22 37.81
CA PRO A 367 -29.55 -15.66 37.95
C PRO A 367 -30.92 -16.31 38.16
N GLN A 368 -31.26 -17.29 37.31
CA GLN A 368 -32.43 -18.13 37.54
C GLN A 368 -32.15 -18.94 38.80
N GLY A 369 -32.79 -18.53 39.90
CA GLY A 369 -32.74 -19.18 41.20
C GLY A 369 -33.59 -20.44 41.29
#